data_AF-A0A4Y2GCQ8-F1
#
_entry.id   AF-A0A4Y2GCQ8-F1
#
_cell.length_a   1.000
_cell.length_b   1.000
_cell.length_c   1.000
_cell.angle_alpha   90.00
_cell.angle_beta   90.00
_cell.angle_gamma   90.00
#
_symmetry.space_group_name_H-M   'P 1'
#
loop_
_entity.id
_entity.type
_entity.pdbx_description
1 polymer ?
#
loop_
_entity_poly.entity_id
_entity_poly.type
_entity_poly.pdbx_seq_one_letter_code
_entity_poly.pdbx_strand_id
1 'polypeptide(L)'
;MLSKYCPECTIAKRDLGENCTDFSIWYKAHKPECSENYAGSSNVMEVIAAEILWKRSVENCRMRYMSVLSDGDSKTYQHLLELDVYDESMKISKEECLNHVAKRLGTGLHNKIKEWRSKCVTNGDRKEKRLKEDF
;
A
#
# COMPACT_ATOMS: atom_id res chain seq x y z
N MET A 1 15.51 9.12 -4.64
CA MET A 1 14.48 8.06 -4.60
C MET A 1 14.44 7.54 -3.17
N LEU A 2 13.26 7.41 -2.55
CA LEU A 2 13.15 6.91 -1.19
C LEU A 2 13.37 5.39 -1.18
N SER A 3 14.14 4.88 -0.22
CA SER A 3 14.35 3.45 -0.06
C SER A 3 14.63 3.09 1.40
N LYS A 4 14.17 1.90 1.76
CA LYS A 4 14.43 1.22 3.05
C LYS A 4 15.53 0.16 2.93
N TYR A 5 16.18 0.11 1.78
CA TYR A 5 17.10 -0.94 1.43
C TYR A 5 18.34 -0.36 0.79
N CYS A 6 19.48 -0.84 1.25
CA CYS A 6 20.77 -0.64 0.64
C CYS A 6 21.44 -2.02 0.46
N PRO A 7 21.78 -2.43 -0.78
CA PRO A 7 22.50 -3.68 -1.03
C PRO A 7 23.82 -3.75 -0.26
N GLU A 8 24.56 -2.64 -0.23
CA GLU A 8 25.86 -2.55 0.42
C GLU A 8 25.74 -2.71 1.94
N CYS A 9 24.75 -2.07 2.58
CA CYS A 9 24.46 -2.29 4.00
C CYS A 9 24.14 -3.76 4.29
N THR A 10 23.40 -4.43 3.40
CA THR A 10 23.03 -5.83 3.59
C THR A 10 24.24 -6.76 3.51
N ILE A 11 25.14 -6.51 2.57
CA ILE A 11 26.40 -7.24 2.43
C ILE A 11 27.30 -6.97 3.64
N ALA A 12 27.49 -5.71 4.03
CA ALA A 12 28.32 -5.34 5.16
C ALA A 12 27.82 -5.92 6.48
N LYS A 13 26.50 -5.96 6.72
CA LYS A 13 25.92 -6.62 7.90
C LYS A 13 26.23 -8.11 7.96
N ARG A 14 26.21 -8.79 6.80
CA ARG A 14 26.54 -10.22 6.69
C ARG A 14 28.04 -10.47 6.91
N ASP A 15 28.89 -9.65 6.32
CA ASP A 15 30.34 -9.91 6.26
C ASP A 15 31.09 -9.40 7.50
N LEU A 16 30.69 -8.26 8.06
CA LEU A 16 31.32 -7.63 9.25
C LEU A 16 30.62 -7.99 10.56
N GLY A 17 29.36 -8.45 10.50
CA GLY A 17 28.49 -8.64 11.66
C GLY A 17 27.88 -7.32 12.15
N GLU A 18 26.55 -7.25 12.20
CA GLU A 18 25.77 -6.03 12.51
C GLU A 18 26.15 -5.35 13.85
N ASN A 19 26.61 -6.13 14.83
CA ASN A 19 26.97 -5.64 16.17
C ASN A 19 28.47 -5.42 16.36
N CYS A 20 29.28 -5.55 15.30
CA CYS A 20 30.72 -5.36 15.37
C CYS A 20 31.11 -3.88 15.29
N THR A 21 32.21 -3.50 15.94
CA THR A 21 32.80 -2.15 15.81
C THR A 21 33.16 -1.82 14.36
N ASP A 22 33.58 -2.83 13.59
CA ASP A 22 33.97 -2.67 12.18
C ASP A 22 32.77 -2.25 11.31
N PHE A 23 31.59 -2.81 11.56
CA PHE A 23 30.37 -2.38 10.89
C PHE A 23 30.02 -0.94 11.21
N SER A 24 30.19 -0.50 12.46
CA SER A 24 29.91 0.90 12.86
C SER A 24 30.83 1.90 12.16
N ILE A 25 32.12 1.58 12.02
CA ILE A 25 33.10 2.41 11.31
C ILE A 25 32.73 2.49 9.83
N TRP A 26 32.50 1.33 9.20
CA TRP A 26 32.08 1.25 7.80
C TRP A 26 30.79 2.03 7.54
N TYR A 27 29.75 1.83 8.37
CA TYR A 27 28.45 2.47 8.19
C TYR A 27 28.55 4.00 8.28
N LYS A 28 29.38 4.55 9.17
CA LYS A 28 29.62 6.00 9.25
C LYS A 28 30.23 6.55 7.96
N ALA A 29 31.16 5.82 7.35
CA ALA A 29 31.78 6.20 6.08
C ALA A 29 30.80 6.06 4.89
N HIS A 30 29.96 5.00 4.90
CA HIS A 30 28.99 4.72 3.84
C HIS A 30 27.73 5.60 3.89
N LYS A 31 27.39 6.16 5.05
CA LYS A 31 26.15 6.95 5.25
C LYS A 31 25.83 8.00 4.16
N PRO A 32 26.80 8.75 3.61
CA PRO A 32 26.53 9.73 2.54
C PRO A 32 26.05 9.11 1.22
N GLU A 33 26.45 7.87 0.93
CA GLU A 33 26.13 7.14 -0.31
C GLU A 33 25.03 6.09 -0.08
N CYS A 34 24.57 5.96 1.16
CA CYS A 34 23.57 4.97 1.55
C CYS A 34 22.25 5.18 0.80
N SER A 35 21.81 4.13 0.12
CA SER A 35 20.52 4.13 -0.56
C SER A 35 19.34 4.00 0.41
N GLU A 36 19.55 3.47 1.61
CA GLU A 36 18.54 3.43 2.68
C GLU A 36 18.42 4.81 3.33
N ASN A 37 17.57 5.66 2.76
CA ASN A 37 17.39 7.05 3.13
C ASN A 37 16.03 7.35 3.77
N TYR A 38 15.25 6.31 4.08
CA TYR A 38 13.94 6.45 4.68
C TYR A 38 13.70 5.38 5.75
N ALA A 39 13.25 5.80 6.94
CA ALA A 39 13.09 4.93 8.11
C ALA A 39 11.61 4.67 8.50
N GLY A 40 10.64 5.27 7.81
CA GLY A 40 9.21 5.13 8.13
C GLY A 40 8.55 3.86 7.57
N SER A 41 7.23 3.73 7.70
CA SER A 41 6.49 2.61 7.09
C SER A 41 6.41 2.75 5.56
N SER A 42 6.19 1.64 4.85
CA SER A 42 6.06 1.65 3.39
C SER A 42 4.87 2.52 2.93
N ASN A 43 3.73 2.47 3.61
CA ASN A 43 2.57 3.32 3.27
C ASN A 43 2.90 4.81 3.42
N VAL A 44 3.70 5.21 4.42
CA VAL A 44 4.13 6.61 4.55
C VAL A 44 5.19 6.96 3.50
N MET A 45 6.00 5.99 3.06
CA MET A 45 6.96 6.21 1.97
C MET A 45 6.23 6.62 0.68
N GLU A 46 5.11 5.97 0.37
CA GLU A 46 4.30 6.29 -0.81
C GLU A 46 3.77 7.74 -0.75
N VAL A 47 3.32 8.18 0.43
CA VAL A 47 2.85 9.56 0.66
C VAL A 47 3.97 10.56 0.39
N ILE A 48 5.15 10.37 0.99
CA ILE A 48 6.29 11.27 0.81
C ILE A 48 6.81 11.22 -0.63
N ALA A 49 6.84 10.04 -1.26
CA ALA A 49 7.23 9.91 -2.65
C ALA A 49 6.30 10.69 -3.59
N ALA A 50 4.99 10.60 -3.37
CA ALA A 50 4.00 11.37 -4.13
C ALA A 50 4.18 12.88 -3.93
N GLU A 51 4.37 13.34 -2.69
CA GLU A 51 4.65 14.75 -2.40
C GLU A 51 5.89 15.26 -3.16
N ILE A 52 7.00 14.52 -3.10
CA ILE A 52 8.24 14.89 -3.82
C ILE A 52 7.98 14.98 -5.32
N LEU A 53 7.26 14.01 -5.90
CA LEU A 53 6.95 14.01 -7.32
C LEU A 53 6.07 15.19 -7.73
N TRP A 54 5.04 15.52 -6.96
CA TRP A 54 4.14 16.63 -7.25
C TRP A 54 4.83 17.98 -7.11
N LYS A 55 5.61 18.22 -6.05
CA LYS A 55 6.40 19.45 -5.92
C LYS A 55 7.36 19.62 -7.10
N ARG A 56 8.09 18.56 -7.45
CA ARG A 56 9.03 18.56 -8.57
C ARG A 56 8.34 18.80 -9.92
N SER A 57 7.08 18.40 -10.08
CA SER A 57 6.36 18.60 -11.34
C SER A 57 6.17 20.08 -11.66
N VAL A 58 5.94 20.90 -10.62
CA VAL A 58 5.86 22.36 -10.72
C VAL A 58 7.24 22.98 -10.83
N GLU A 59 8.14 22.63 -9.91
CA GLU A 59 9.46 23.27 -9.77
C GLU A 59 10.38 23.01 -10.97
N ASN A 60 10.39 21.79 -11.51
CA ASN A 60 11.40 21.36 -12.49
C ASN A 60 10.82 20.97 -13.84
N CYS A 61 9.56 20.53 -13.91
CA CYS A 61 9.00 19.93 -15.12
C CYS A 61 7.95 20.79 -15.83
N ARG A 62 7.43 21.85 -15.18
CA ARG A 62 6.33 22.69 -15.68
C ARG A 62 5.13 21.85 -16.17
N MET A 63 4.82 20.77 -15.45
CA MET A 63 3.71 19.86 -15.76
C MET A 63 2.84 19.62 -14.52
N ARG A 64 1.59 19.19 -14.76
CA ARG A 64 0.63 18.88 -13.69
C ARG A 64 0.12 17.46 -13.83
N TYR A 65 0.14 16.73 -12.72
CA TYR A 65 -0.56 15.46 -12.61
C TYR A 65 -2.06 15.70 -12.43
N MET A 66 -2.90 14.95 -13.14
CA MET A 66 -4.36 15.09 -13.07
C MET A 66 -5.00 14.05 -12.16
N SER A 67 -4.48 12.84 -12.18
CA SER A 67 -4.99 11.72 -11.40
C SER A 67 -3.89 11.03 -10.61
N VAL A 68 -4.28 10.41 -9.50
CA VAL A 68 -3.44 9.51 -8.71
C VAL A 68 -4.06 8.12 -8.73
N LEU A 69 -3.29 7.13 -9.19
CA LEU A 69 -3.67 5.73 -9.12
C LEU A 69 -3.29 5.16 -7.76
N SER A 70 -4.23 4.50 -7.09
CA SER A 70 -4.05 3.95 -5.74
C SER A 70 -4.53 2.51 -5.63
N ASP A 71 -3.97 1.78 -4.66
CA ASP A 71 -4.27 0.37 -4.37
C ASP A 71 -5.35 0.24 -3.28
N GLY A 72 -6.33 1.15 -3.24
CA GLY A 72 -7.34 1.21 -2.17
C GLY A 72 -6.95 2.07 -0.95
N ASP A 73 -5.68 2.42 -0.77
CA ASP A 73 -5.24 3.33 0.29
C ASP A 73 -5.59 4.79 -0.06
N SER A 74 -6.31 5.48 0.83
CA SER A 74 -6.75 6.87 0.62
C SER A 74 -5.78 7.92 1.15
N LYS A 75 -4.75 7.51 1.92
CA LYS A 75 -3.85 8.43 2.63
C LYS A 75 -3.06 9.32 1.68
N THR A 76 -2.50 8.74 0.61
CA THR A 76 -1.74 9.50 -0.40
C THR A 76 -2.61 10.53 -1.11
N TYR A 77 -3.82 10.15 -1.50
CA TYR A 77 -4.76 11.07 -2.14
C TYR A 77 -5.16 12.22 -1.20
N GLN A 78 -5.50 11.91 0.05
CA GLN A 78 -5.84 12.94 1.03
C GLN A 78 -4.67 13.89 1.28
N HIS A 79 -3.46 13.37 1.44
CA HIS A 79 -2.24 14.17 1.60
C HIS A 79 -2.03 15.11 0.41
N LEU A 80 -2.22 14.61 -0.82
CA LEU A 80 -2.09 15.44 -2.03
C LEU A 80 -3.14 16.55 -2.12
N LEU A 81 -4.36 16.31 -1.62
CA LEU A 81 -5.41 17.34 -1.54
C LEU A 81 -5.05 18.41 -0.50
N GLU A 82 -4.52 18.01 0.65
CA GLU A 82 -4.09 18.93 1.71
C GLU A 82 -2.83 19.72 1.31
N LEU A 83 -1.96 19.12 0.48
CA LEU A 83 -0.75 19.75 -0.04
C LEU A 83 -1.03 20.86 -1.05
N ASP A 84 -2.16 20.78 -1.76
CA ASP A 84 -2.69 21.80 -2.69
C ASP A 84 -1.65 22.43 -3.64
N VAL A 85 -0.88 21.58 -4.34
CA VAL A 85 0.27 22.02 -5.16
C VAL A 85 -0.12 22.85 -6.39
N TYR A 86 -1.38 22.78 -6.85
CA TYR A 86 -1.83 23.39 -8.11
C TYR A 86 -2.89 24.49 -7.94
N ASP A 87 -3.13 24.91 -6.69
CA ASP A 87 -4.20 25.83 -6.28
C ASP A 87 -5.60 25.33 -6.66
N GLU A 88 -6.63 26.13 -6.34
CA GLU A 88 -8.04 25.87 -6.72
C GLU A 88 -8.27 25.69 -8.23
N SER A 89 -7.27 26.00 -9.06
CA SER A 89 -7.32 25.86 -10.52
C SER A 89 -7.45 24.42 -11.00
N MET A 90 -7.10 23.42 -10.17
CA MET A 90 -7.05 22.03 -10.61
C MET A 90 -7.45 21.04 -9.50
N LYS A 91 -8.47 20.23 -9.78
CA LYS A 91 -8.89 19.14 -8.90
C LYS A 91 -8.19 17.83 -9.28
N ILE A 92 -7.44 17.25 -8.36
CA ILE A 92 -6.83 15.92 -8.51
C ILE A 92 -7.93 14.86 -8.43
N SER A 93 -7.96 13.91 -9.37
CA SER A 93 -8.86 12.74 -9.30
C SER A 93 -8.16 11.52 -8.69
N LYS A 94 -8.92 10.72 -7.93
CA LYS A 94 -8.46 9.43 -7.41
C LYS A 94 -8.91 8.31 -8.35
N GLU A 95 -7.98 7.48 -8.76
CA GLU A 95 -8.22 6.26 -9.51
C GLU A 95 -7.85 5.03 -8.68
N GLU A 96 -8.55 3.93 -8.93
CA GLU A 96 -8.37 2.66 -8.22
C GLU A 96 -7.80 1.61 -9.16
N CYS A 97 -6.81 0.86 -8.68
CA CYS A 97 -6.21 -0.24 -9.44
C CYS A 97 -7.24 -1.37 -9.68
N LEU A 98 -7.57 -1.65 -10.94
CA LEU A 98 -8.53 -2.72 -11.30
C LEU A 98 -8.16 -4.09 -10.72
N ASN A 99 -6.86 -4.42 -10.73
CA ASN A 99 -6.37 -5.66 -10.14
C ASN A 99 -6.61 -5.70 -8.62
N HIS A 100 -6.48 -4.56 -7.95
CA HIS A 100 -6.77 -4.47 -6.52
C HIS A 100 -8.26 -4.63 -6.24
N VAL A 101 -9.11 -3.96 -7.03
CA VAL A 101 -10.56 -4.09 -6.94
C VAL A 101 -10.97 -5.56 -7.10
N ALA A 102 -10.44 -6.25 -8.11
CA ALA A 102 -10.67 -7.68 -8.33
C ALA A 102 -10.21 -8.55 -7.14
N LYS A 103 -9.00 -8.30 -6.61
CA LYS A 103 -8.48 -9.00 -5.42
C LYS A 103 -9.38 -8.79 -4.20
N ARG A 104 -9.81 -7.55 -3.94
CA ARG A 104 -10.73 -7.22 -2.83
C ARG A 104 -12.05 -7.96 -2.95
N LEU A 105 -12.64 -7.97 -4.15
CA LEU A 105 -13.88 -8.70 -4.43
C LEU A 105 -13.69 -10.21 -4.20
N GLY A 106 -12.60 -10.79 -4.72
CA GLY A 106 -12.27 -12.20 -4.52
C GLY A 106 -12.10 -12.57 -3.05
N THR A 107 -11.35 -11.77 -2.28
CA THR A 107 -11.20 -11.96 -0.83
C THR A 107 -12.54 -11.85 -0.11
N GLY A 108 -13.38 -10.89 -0.47
CA GLY A 108 -14.73 -10.74 0.09
C GLY A 108 -15.60 -11.98 -0.12
N LEU A 109 -15.58 -12.55 -1.33
CA LEU A 109 -16.31 -13.77 -1.65
C LEU A 109 -15.77 -14.97 -0.87
N HIS A 110 -14.45 -15.17 -0.82
CA HIS A 110 -13.83 -16.26 -0.07
C HIS A 110 -14.15 -16.18 1.43
N ASN A 111 -14.14 -14.98 2.00
CA ASN A 111 -14.51 -14.75 3.40
C ASN A 111 -15.97 -15.14 3.66
N LYS A 112 -16.88 -14.79 2.74
CA LYS A 112 -18.28 -15.23 2.83
C LYS A 112 -18.39 -16.75 2.73
N ILE A 113 -17.77 -17.38 1.73
CA ILE A 113 -17.79 -18.85 1.62
C ILE A 113 -17.29 -19.52 2.91
N LYS A 114 -16.21 -19.00 3.51
CA LYS A 114 -15.66 -19.50 4.77
C LYS A 114 -16.66 -19.34 5.93
N GLU A 115 -17.30 -18.19 6.04
CA GLU A 115 -18.33 -17.91 7.04
C GLU A 115 -19.51 -18.89 6.93
N TRP A 116 -19.97 -19.18 5.71
CA TRP A 116 -21.08 -20.11 5.46
C TRP A 116 -20.69 -21.56 5.77
N ARG A 117 -19.48 -21.98 5.40
CA ARG A 117 -18.94 -23.30 5.76
C ARG A 117 -18.83 -23.47 7.27
N SER A 118 -18.40 -22.45 8.00
CA SER A 118 -18.33 -22.51 9.47
C SER A 118 -19.70 -22.57 10.15
N LYS A 119 -20.75 -22.11 9.47
CA LYS A 119 -22.13 -22.08 10.01
C LYS A 119 -22.91 -23.37 9.78
N CYS A 120 -22.37 -24.38 9.09
CA CYS A 120 -23.03 -25.67 8.82
C CYS A 120 -24.49 -25.54 8.36
N VAL A 121 -24.81 -24.61 7.45
CA VAL A 121 -26.07 -24.72 6.70
C VAL A 121 -25.81 -25.70 5.57
N THR A 122 -25.99 -26.99 5.86
CA THR A 122 -26.18 -28.00 4.81
C THR A 122 -27.48 -27.65 4.09
N ASN A 123 -27.39 -27.09 2.89
CA ASN A 123 -28.52 -26.98 1.96
C ASN A 123 -28.91 -28.38 1.46
N GLY A 124 -29.38 -29.24 2.36
CA GLY A 124 -29.53 -30.67 2.10
C GLY A 124 -30.60 -31.41 2.91
N ASP A 125 -31.24 -30.81 3.91
CA ASP A 125 -32.30 -31.51 4.65
C ASP A 125 -33.69 -31.13 4.12
N ARG A 126 -34.04 -31.76 2.99
CA ARG A 126 -35.40 -31.83 2.45
C ARG A 126 -36.28 -32.65 3.40
N LYS A 127 -36.84 -32.02 4.45
CA LYS A 127 -38.00 -32.57 5.16
C LYS A 127 -39.27 -32.04 4.52
N GLU A 128 -39.73 -32.78 3.51
CA GLU A 128 -41.05 -32.66 2.90
C GLU A 128 -42.11 -32.97 3.98
N LYS A 129 -42.59 -31.94 4.69
CA LYS A 129 -43.73 -32.08 5.58
C LYS A 129 -45.00 -32.03 4.73
N ARG A 130 -45.63 -33.19 4.53
CA ARG A 130 -47.02 -33.30 4.05
C ARG A 130 -47.90 -32.41 4.93
N LEU A 131 -48.55 -31.43 4.31
CA LEU A 131 -49.71 -30.76 4.89
C LEU A 131 -50.81 -31.82 5.02
N LYS A 132 -51.26 -32.08 6.25
CA LYS A 132 -52.56 -32.72 6.48
C LYS A 132 -53.58 -31.59 6.50
N GLU A 133 -54.48 -31.63 5.53
CA GLU A 133 -55.71 -30.85 5.55
C GLU A 133 -56.66 -31.53 6.53
N ASP A 134 -56.99 -30.84 7.62
CA ASP A 134 -58.06 -31.26 8.52
C ASP A 134 -59.35 -30.55 8.04
N PHE A 135 -60.37 -31.37 7.77
CA PHE A 135 -61.74 -30.98 7.41
C PHE A 135 -62.47 -30.27 8.56
#